data_AF-A0A822ILT0-F1
#
_entry.id   AF-A0A822ILT0-F1
#
_cell.length_a   1.000
_cell.length_b   1.000
_cell.length_c   1.000
_cell.angle_alpha   90.00
_cell.angle_beta   90.00
_cell.angle_gamma   90.00
#
_symmetry.space_group_name_H-M   'P 1'
#
loop_
_entity.id
_entity.type
_entity.pdbx_description
1 polymer ?
#
loop_
_entity_poly.entity_id
_entity_poly.type
_entity_poly.pdbx_seq_one_letter_code
_entity_poly.pdbx_strand_id
1 'polypeptide(L)'
;MNTKKTIVLAGFMFIFAILAVPVSAQNNSCLDCHEKLTAFNETEKQLNEVRIKHLQRDVACSLECHATIIDKIAKSNYEQWTNSKHAMFNVTCDNCHGGNISSDVKEIAHTGVSRSSESNSSVFYRNVPDTCGKCHKDELNQFKDSLHYQNLKALKQAPSCDTCHMPHEFKVLNASQFQDLCSSCHNIDMKIAPEIPEQAVKAIDNAEMLKNEIRIADDAIKQAKQQGKDVTAAQKELDSALAIRDNLPILWHSFNLPNFQNVTENGVVFARKAQTDAGLPQTKPSTPGFGTILSLTGIISIYLLIRRR
;
A
#
# COMPACT_ATOMS: atom_id res chain seq x y z
N MET A 1 -21.62 53.66 -40.23
CA MET A 1 -22.79 53.21 -39.41
C MET A 1 -22.92 51.71 -39.63
N ASN A 2 -22.24 50.86 -38.86
CA ASN A 2 -22.53 50.42 -37.50
C ASN A 2 -23.82 49.58 -37.39
N THR A 3 -23.69 48.24 -37.39
CA THR A 3 -24.48 47.25 -36.61
C THR A 3 -24.00 45.84 -37.02
N LYS A 4 -23.04 45.29 -36.26
CA LYS A 4 -23.21 44.29 -35.19
C LYS A 4 -23.42 42.86 -35.71
N LYS A 5 -22.32 42.12 -35.72
CA LYS A 5 -22.23 40.66 -35.75
C LYS A 5 -22.85 40.09 -34.46
N THR A 6 -23.77 39.16 -34.57
CA THR A 6 -24.27 38.38 -33.43
C THR A 6 -23.61 37.00 -33.50
N ILE A 7 -22.53 36.83 -32.73
CA ILE A 7 -21.92 35.52 -32.46
C ILE A 7 -22.77 34.89 -31.36
N VAL A 8 -23.52 33.84 -31.69
CA VAL A 8 -24.20 33.01 -30.70
C VAL A 8 -23.16 32.07 -30.09
N LEU A 9 -22.68 32.43 -28.91
CA LEU A 9 -21.82 31.59 -28.07
C LEU A 9 -22.72 30.54 -27.41
N ALA A 10 -22.80 29.33 -27.97
CA ALA A 10 -23.44 28.20 -27.32
C ALA A 10 -22.51 27.69 -26.21
N GLY A 11 -22.71 28.17 -24.98
CA GLY A 11 -22.04 27.65 -23.80
C GLY A 11 -22.54 26.25 -23.47
N PHE A 12 -21.72 25.23 -23.70
CA PHE A 12 -21.92 23.90 -23.14
C PHE A 12 -21.70 23.96 -21.63
N MET A 13 -22.77 24.20 -20.89
CA MET A 13 -22.80 24.02 -19.44
C MET A 13 -22.83 22.52 -19.17
N PHE A 14 -21.67 21.91 -18.91
CA PHE A 14 -21.59 20.56 -18.36
C PHE A 14 -22.23 20.59 -16.97
N ILE A 15 -23.51 20.21 -16.89
CA ILE A 15 -24.15 19.85 -15.63
C ILE A 15 -23.52 18.52 -15.22
N PHE A 16 -22.50 18.59 -14.38
CA PHE A 16 -22.10 17.44 -13.56
C PHE A 16 -23.27 17.15 -12.62
N ALA A 17 -24.19 16.30 -13.07
CA ALA A 17 -25.08 15.61 -12.17
C ALA A 17 -24.19 14.72 -11.30
N ILE A 18 -23.79 15.24 -10.15
CA ILE A 18 -23.29 14.42 -9.05
C ILE A 18 -24.44 13.48 -8.75
N LEU A 19 -24.35 12.25 -9.26
CA LEU A 19 -25.07 11.12 -8.71
C LEU A 19 -24.67 11.08 -7.23
N ALA A 20 -25.50 11.71 -6.40
CA ALA A 20 -25.51 11.47 -4.97
C ALA A 20 -25.86 9.99 -4.83
N VAL A 21 -24.84 9.15 -4.84
CA VAL A 21 -24.94 7.82 -4.26
C VAL A 21 -25.46 8.09 -2.86
N PRO A 22 -26.63 7.56 -2.47
CA PRO A 22 -27.07 7.70 -1.10
C PRO A 22 -26.01 6.96 -0.30
N VAL A 23 -25.15 7.71 0.39
CA VAL A 23 -24.40 7.18 1.52
C VAL A 23 -25.51 6.80 2.50
N SER A 24 -25.96 5.55 2.44
CA SER A 24 -26.58 4.97 3.60
C SER A 24 -25.46 4.94 4.63
N ALA A 25 -25.34 6.00 5.42
CA ALA A 25 -24.78 5.91 6.74
C ALA A 25 -25.68 4.87 7.42
N GLN A 26 -25.24 3.62 7.36
CA GLN A 26 -25.92 2.54 8.05
C GLN A 26 -25.77 2.93 9.52
N ASN A 27 -26.88 3.30 10.17
CA ASN A 27 -26.88 3.70 11.58
C ASN A 27 -26.14 2.64 12.39
N ASN A 28 -24.90 2.94 12.79
CA ASN A 28 -24.03 2.05 13.52
C ASN A 28 -23.65 2.76 14.81
N SER A 29 -24.18 2.26 15.93
CA SER A 29 -24.02 2.90 17.24
C SER A 29 -22.56 3.00 17.67
N CYS A 30 -21.69 2.08 17.19
CA CYS A 30 -20.27 2.13 17.45
C CYS A 30 -19.67 3.39 16.83
N LEU A 31 -20.00 3.71 15.57
CA LEU A 31 -19.51 4.93 14.91
C LEU A 31 -20.04 6.18 15.59
N ASP A 32 -21.35 6.25 15.84
CA ASP A 32 -22.01 7.43 16.41
C ASP A 32 -21.50 7.80 17.82
N CYS A 33 -21.20 6.78 18.64
CA CYS A 33 -20.70 6.98 19.99
C CYS A 33 -19.19 7.20 19.99
N HIS A 34 -18.42 6.37 19.29
CA HIS A 34 -16.95 6.46 19.32
C HIS A 34 -16.38 7.66 18.55
N GLU A 35 -17.12 8.23 17.59
CA GLU A 35 -16.79 9.53 17.00
C GLU A 35 -16.73 10.62 18.08
N LYS A 36 -17.75 10.69 18.93
CA LYS A 36 -17.89 11.69 20.00
C LYS A 36 -16.94 11.44 21.18
N LEU A 37 -16.47 10.21 21.33
CA LEU A 37 -15.51 9.80 22.37
C LEU A 37 -14.06 9.83 21.92
N THR A 38 -13.78 10.19 20.66
CA THR A 38 -12.40 10.23 20.15
C THR A 38 -11.50 11.05 21.05
N ALA A 39 -10.30 10.52 21.34
CA ALA A 39 -9.34 10.96 22.37
C ALA A 39 -8.77 12.40 22.21
N PHE A 40 -9.38 13.21 21.35
CA PHE A 40 -8.93 14.53 20.93
C PHE A 40 -9.28 15.68 21.88
N ASN A 41 -9.40 15.45 23.19
CA ASN A 41 -9.37 16.56 24.14
C ASN A 41 -8.22 16.45 25.15
N GLU A 42 -8.06 15.32 25.84
CA GLU A 42 -7.11 15.23 26.94
C GLU A 42 -5.72 14.73 26.51
N THR A 43 -5.61 13.81 25.55
CA THR A 43 -4.30 13.32 25.10
C THR A 43 -3.55 14.36 24.27
N GLU A 44 -4.25 15.11 23.41
CA GLU A 44 -3.67 16.24 22.69
C GLU A 44 -3.23 17.37 23.62
N LYS A 45 -4.04 17.66 24.66
CA LYS A 45 -3.68 18.60 25.72
C LYS A 45 -2.46 18.15 26.51
N GLN A 46 -2.37 16.89 26.91
CA GLN A 46 -1.20 16.31 27.59
C GLN A 46 0.05 16.36 26.70
N LEU A 47 -0.07 16.05 25.41
CA LEU A 47 1.04 16.13 24.45
C LEU A 47 1.49 17.58 24.23
N ASN A 48 0.56 18.53 24.16
CA ASN A 48 0.86 19.95 24.11
C ASN A 48 1.56 20.43 25.38
N GLU A 49 1.14 19.97 26.57
CA GLU A 49 1.82 20.26 27.83
C GLU A 49 3.25 19.70 27.85
N VAL A 50 3.45 18.47 27.38
CA VAL A 50 4.78 17.85 27.26
C VAL A 50 5.64 18.63 26.27
N ARG A 51 5.10 19.01 25.11
CA ARG A 51 5.79 19.85 24.11
C ARG A 51 6.22 21.19 24.70
N ILE A 52 5.33 21.89 25.41
CA ILE A 52 5.64 23.16 26.09
C ILE A 52 6.78 22.96 27.10
N LYS A 53 6.73 21.89 27.90
CA LYS A 53 7.78 21.54 28.88
C LYS A 53 9.14 21.21 28.24
N HIS A 54 9.17 20.70 27.02
CA HIS A 54 10.42 20.43 26.29
C HIS A 54 11.00 21.71 25.67
N LEU A 55 10.14 22.55 25.07
CA LEU A 55 10.53 23.87 24.56
C LEU A 55 11.07 24.77 25.68
N GLN A 56 10.45 24.73 26.86
CA GLN A 56 10.92 25.45 28.04
C GLN A 56 12.27 24.96 28.58
N ARG A 57 12.69 23.75 28.22
CA ARG A 57 13.95 23.12 28.68
C ARG A 57 15.02 23.06 27.58
N ASP A 58 14.78 23.71 26.45
CA ASP A 58 15.68 23.76 25.29
C ASP A 58 16.12 22.36 24.80
N VAL A 59 15.23 21.37 24.95
CA VAL A 59 15.47 20.00 24.49
C VAL A 59 15.17 19.94 22.99
N ALA A 60 16.22 19.83 22.18
CA ALA A 60 16.09 19.71 20.73
C ALA A 60 15.27 18.47 20.35
N CYS A 61 14.13 18.68 19.70
CA CYS A 61 13.26 17.60 19.22
C CYS A 61 13.61 17.28 17.77
N SER A 62 13.92 16.02 17.45
CA SER A 62 13.93 15.55 16.06
C SER A 62 12.48 15.36 15.60
N LEU A 63 11.90 16.44 15.08
CA LEU A 63 10.50 16.49 14.65
C LEU A 63 10.16 15.44 13.59
N GLU A 64 11.12 14.94 12.82
CA GLU A 64 10.86 14.03 11.70
C GLU A 64 10.56 12.58 12.14
N CYS A 65 11.22 12.08 13.20
CA CYS A 65 10.97 10.73 13.73
C CYS A 65 9.96 10.72 14.89
N HIS A 66 9.98 11.72 15.76
CA HIS A 66 9.06 11.76 16.90
C HIS A 66 7.65 12.20 16.49
N ALA A 67 7.49 13.13 15.54
CA ALA A 67 6.14 13.56 15.14
C ALA A 67 5.35 12.44 14.48
N THR A 68 5.98 11.56 13.70
CA THR A 68 5.27 10.43 13.05
C THR A 68 4.82 9.38 14.07
N ILE A 69 5.67 9.05 15.06
CA ILE A 69 5.33 8.10 16.14
C ILE A 69 4.27 8.71 17.06
N ILE A 70 4.43 9.99 17.42
CA ILE A 70 3.48 10.71 18.26
C ILE A 70 2.16 10.94 17.53
N ASP A 71 2.13 11.30 16.24
CA ASP A 71 0.90 11.44 15.45
C ASP A 71 0.15 10.11 15.37
N LYS A 72 0.86 9.00 15.18
CA LYS A 72 0.28 7.65 15.18
C LYS A 72 -0.29 7.22 16.54
N ILE A 73 0.36 7.61 17.64
CA ILE A 73 -0.11 7.35 19.01
C ILE A 73 -1.20 8.35 19.44
N ALA A 74 -1.14 9.58 18.94
CA ALA A 74 -2.05 10.68 19.27
C ALA A 74 -3.38 10.55 18.52
N LYS A 75 -3.38 9.94 17.33
CA LYS A 75 -4.60 9.70 16.56
C LYS A 75 -5.44 8.60 17.17
N SER A 76 -6.69 8.93 17.47
CA SER A 76 -7.65 7.94 17.94
C SER A 76 -7.82 6.81 16.91
N ASN A 77 -8.07 5.59 17.37
CA ASN A 77 -8.35 4.44 16.49
C ASN A 77 -9.51 4.72 15.52
N TYR A 78 -10.50 5.51 15.95
CA TYR A 78 -11.61 5.93 15.11
C TYR A 78 -11.14 6.79 13.94
N GLU A 79 -10.28 7.80 14.18
CA GLU A 79 -9.77 8.64 13.09
C GLU A 79 -8.89 7.85 12.11
N GLN A 80 -8.04 6.96 12.63
CA GLN A 80 -7.24 6.07 11.78
C GLN A 80 -8.16 5.21 10.91
N TRP A 81 -9.22 4.66 11.49
CA TRP A 81 -10.25 3.91 10.76
C TRP A 81 -10.97 4.75 9.73
N THR A 82 -11.43 5.95 10.05
CA THR A 82 -12.16 6.85 9.13
C THR A 82 -11.35 7.16 7.87
N ASN A 83 -10.01 7.22 8.00
CA ASN A 83 -9.10 7.46 6.88
C ASN A 83 -8.71 6.18 6.10
N SER A 84 -9.17 5.01 6.54
CA SER A 84 -8.82 3.72 5.94
C SER A 84 -9.69 3.36 4.75
N LYS A 85 -9.20 2.41 3.93
CA LYS A 85 -10.02 1.78 2.90
C LYS A 85 -11.21 1.02 3.47
N HIS A 86 -11.09 0.47 4.68
CA HIS A 86 -12.20 -0.22 5.34
C HIS A 86 -13.36 0.71 5.65
N ALA A 87 -13.12 1.93 6.11
CA ALA A 87 -14.18 2.93 6.27
C ALA A 87 -14.82 3.30 4.92
N MET A 88 -14.02 3.48 3.86
CA MET A 88 -14.55 3.77 2.52
C MET A 88 -15.51 2.67 2.00
N PHE A 89 -15.30 1.41 2.40
CA PHE A 89 -16.15 0.28 2.04
C PHE A 89 -17.14 -0.12 3.14
N ASN A 90 -17.37 0.75 4.13
CA ASN A 90 -18.34 0.56 5.21
C ASN A 90 -18.11 -0.71 6.06
N VAL A 91 -16.85 -1.10 6.25
CA VAL A 91 -16.46 -2.14 7.20
C VAL A 91 -16.37 -1.50 8.58
N THR A 92 -17.37 -1.78 9.42
CA THR A 92 -17.55 -1.17 10.74
C THR A 92 -16.79 -1.93 11.84
N CYS A 93 -16.68 -1.32 13.02
CA CYS A 93 -15.84 -1.82 14.12
C CYS A 93 -16.18 -3.27 14.52
N ASP A 94 -17.46 -3.63 14.48
CA ASP A 94 -17.99 -4.93 14.86
C ASP A 94 -17.55 -6.08 13.93
N ASN A 95 -17.26 -5.79 12.67
CA ASN A 95 -16.78 -6.82 11.73
C ASN A 95 -15.46 -7.45 12.22
N CYS A 96 -14.66 -6.66 12.94
CA CYS A 96 -13.40 -7.10 13.55
C CYS A 96 -13.52 -7.35 15.05
N HIS A 97 -14.09 -6.42 15.82
CA HIS A 97 -14.09 -6.44 17.29
C HIS A 97 -15.32 -7.09 17.93
N GLY A 98 -16.37 -7.37 17.16
CA GLY A 98 -17.67 -7.83 17.66
C GLY A 98 -18.50 -6.71 18.29
N GLY A 99 -19.44 -7.06 19.17
CA GLY A 99 -20.37 -6.10 19.77
C GLY A 99 -21.75 -6.07 19.12
N ASN A 100 -22.62 -5.23 19.66
CA ASN A 100 -23.98 -5.02 19.19
C ASN A 100 -24.12 -3.62 18.58
N ILE A 101 -24.13 -3.57 17.25
CA ILE A 101 -24.24 -2.33 16.45
C ILE A 101 -25.58 -1.60 16.58
N SER A 102 -26.59 -2.25 17.15
CA SER A 102 -27.95 -1.71 17.24
C SER A 102 -28.24 -1.00 18.57
N SER A 103 -27.27 -0.98 19.49
CA SER A 103 -27.44 -0.37 20.81
C SER A 103 -26.39 0.69 21.06
N ASP A 104 -26.81 1.87 21.51
CA ASP A 104 -25.94 2.96 22.00
C ASP A 104 -25.64 2.85 23.51
N VAL A 105 -26.36 1.99 24.23
CA VAL A 105 -26.06 1.64 25.63
C VAL A 105 -24.75 0.89 25.69
N LYS A 106 -23.73 1.48 26.33
CA LYS A 106 -22.35 0.98 26.39
C LYS A 106 -22.27 -0.50 26.73
N GLU A 107 -22.94 -0.97 27.76
CA GLU A 107 -22.85 -2.35 28.24
C GLU A 107 -23.42 -3.35 27.21
N ILE A 108 -24.51 -2.98 26.54
CA ILE A 108 -25.14 -3.80 25.50
C ILE A 108 -24.31 -3.76 24.21
N ALA A 109 -23.84 -2.57 23.82
CA ALA A 109 -23.01 -2.35 22.63
C ALA A 109 -21.70 -3.17 22.69
N HIS A 110 -21.08 -3.26 23.87
CA HIS A 110 -19.84 -4.01 24.07
C HIS A 110 -20.05 -5.50 24.39
N THR A 111 -21.27 -6.02 24.35
CA THR A 111 -21.52 -7.45 24.57
C THR A 111 -20.81 -8.28 23.49
N GLY A 112 -19.90 -9.17 23.91
CA GLY A 112 -19.09 -9.96 22.99
C GLY A 112 -17.82 -9.27 22.47
N VAL A 113 -17.54 -8.04 22.93
CA VAL A 113 -16.24 -7.38 22.70
C VAL A 113 -15.28 -7.82 23.81
N SER A 114 -14.12 -8.33 23.42
CA SER A 114 -13.05 -8.74 24.35
C SER A 114 -11.77 -7.95 24.08
N ARG A 115 -10.97 -7.73 25.13
CA ARG A 115 -9.70 -7.02 25.01
C ARG A 115 -8.77 -7.78 24.07
N SER A 116 -7.98 -7.07 23.27
CA SER A 116 -7.03 -7.68 22.32
C SER A 116 -5.98 -8.58 22.97
N SER A 117 -5.75 -8.46 24.28
CA SER A 117 -4.88 -9.33 25.07
C SER A 117 -5.51 -10.68 25.43
N GLU A 118 -6.84 -10.81 25.32
CA GLU A 118 -7.58 -12.01 25.70
C GLU A 118 -7.63 -12.99 24.52
N SER A 119 -7.30 -14.25 24.77
CA SER A 119 -7.18 -15.27 23.71
C SER A 119 -8.48 -15.57 22.94
N ASN A 120 -9.63 -15.25 23.51
CA ASN A 120 -10.95 -15.38 22.89
C ASN A 120 -11.34 -14.17 22.02
N SER A 121 -10.58 -13.07 22.07
CA SER A 121 -10.84 -11.90 21.23
C SER A 121 -10.56 -12.22 19.76
N SER A 122 -11.44 -11.79 18.87
CA SER A 122 -11.26 -11.89 17.42
C SER A 122 -10.02 -11.13 16.93
N VAL A 123 -9.59 -10.09 17.66
CA VAL A 123 -8.39 -9.30 17.36
C VAL A 123 -7.19 -9.69 18.23
N PHE A 124 -7.26 -10.82 18.92
CA PHE A 124 -6.08 -11.43 19.52
C PHE A 124 -5.09 -11.82 18.42
N TYR A 125 -3.80 -11.53 18.58
CA TYR A 125 -2.82 -11.61 17.48
C TYR A 125 -2.82 -12.94 16.70
N ARG A 126 -3.12 -14.08 17.33
CA ARG A 126 -3.24 -15.41 16.66
C ARG A 126 -4.57 -15.65 15.94
N ASN A 127 -5.60 -14.89 16.27
CA ASN A 127 -6.93 -14.93 15.68
C ASN A 127 -7.08 -13.89 14.56
N VAL A 128 -6.19 -12.89 14.48
CA VAL A 128 -6.21 -11.86 13.44
C VAL A 128 -6.27 -12.44 12.02
N PRO A 129 -5.51 -13.49 11.63
CA PRO A 129 -5.62 -14.05 10.28
C PRO A 129 -7.02 -14.57 9.97
N ASP A 130 -7.67 -15.20 10.95
CA ASP A 130 -9.03 -15.74 10.81
C ASP A 130 -10.06 -14.60 10.77
N THR A 131 -9.83 -13.50 11.48
CA THR A 131 -10.67 -12.29 11.43
C THR A 131 -10.57 -11.58 10.08
N CYS A 132 -9.36 -11.37 9.56
CA CYS A 132 -9.15 -10.78 8.23
C CYS A 132 -9.73 -11.69 7.12
N GLY A 133 -9.54 -13.00 7.25
CA GLY A 133 -9.99 -14.00 6.28
C GLY A 133 -11.50 -14.21 6.21
N LYS A 134 -12.30 -13.56 7.06
CA LYS A 134 -13.76 -13.48 6.86
C LYS A 134 -14.09 -12.84 5.51
N CYS A 135 -13.31 -11.84 5.11
CA CYS A 135 -13.45 -11.11 3.84
C CYS A 135 -12.29 -11.38 2.88
N HIS A 136 -11.03 -11.40 3.37
CA HIS A 136 -9.81 -11.61 2.58
C HIS A 136 -9.38 -13.08 2.52
N LYS A 137 -10.22 -13.91 1.90
CA LYS A 137 -10.07 -15.37 1.90
C LYS A 137 -8.86 -15.83 1.10
N ASP A 138 -8.63 -15.23 -0.06
CA ASP A 138 -7.56 -15.66 -0.97
C ASP A 138 -6.19 -15.28 -0.41
N GLU A 139 -6.08 -14.09 0.18
CA GLU A 139 -4.88 -13.65 0.90
C GLU A 139 -4.62 -14.52 2.13
N LEU A 140 -5.65 -14.87 2.91
CA LEU A 140 -5.50 -15.81 4.03
C LEU A 140 -5.03 -17.18 3.54
N ASN A 141 -5.57 -17.68 2.42
CA ASN A 141 -5.18 -18.97 1.87
C ASN A 141 -3.70 -18.98 1.48
N GLN A 142 -3.22 -17.95 0.80
CA GLN A 142 -1.79 -17.81 0.49
C GLN A 142 -0.96 -17.65 1.76
N PHE A 143 -1.42 -16.85 2.72
CA PHE A 143 -0.69 -16.64 3.97
C PHE A 143 -0.52 -17.92 4.78
N LYS A 144 -1.51 -18.82 4.77
CA LYS A 144 -1.44 -20.13 5.44
C LYS A 144 -0.27 -20.99 4.98
N ASP A 145 0.15 -20.84 3.73
CA ASP A 145 1.27 -21.59 3.16
C ASP A 145 2.64 -21.01 3.58
N SER A 146 2.66 -19.81 4.18
CA SER A 146 3.89 -19.14 4.59
C SER A 146 4.46 -19.68 5.91
N LEU A 147 5.79 -19.57 6.06
CA LEU A 147 6.46 -19.87 7.34
C LEU A 147 6.03 -18.93 8.46
N HIS A 148 5.62 -17.70 8.15
CA HIS A 148 5.07 -16.77 9.15
C HIS A 148 3.82 -17.34 9.81
N TYR A 149 2.85 -17.78 9.02
CA TYR A 149 1.61 -18.37 9.56
C TYR A 149 1.87 -19.66 10.33
N GLN A 150 2.72 -20.55 9.78
CA GLN A 150 3.06 -21.81 10.44
C GLN A 150 3.71 -21.57 11.81
N ASN A 151 4.66 -20.63 11.89
CA ASN A 151 5.29 -20.25 13.17
C ASN A 151 4.31 -19.57 14.13
N LEU A 152 3.42 -18.71 13.62
CA LEU A 152 2.37 -18.05 14.42
C LEU A 152 1.45 -19.07 15.09
N LYS A 153 0.99 -20.08 14.34
CA LYS A 153 0.12 -21.15 14.87
C LYS A 153 0.89 -22.13 15.76
N ALA A 154 2.19 -22.30 15.56
CA ALA A 154 3.08 -23.08 16.44
C ALA A 154 3.51 -22.34 17.73
N LEU A 155 2.87 -21.21 18.08
CA LEU A 155 3.17 -20.39 19.28
C LEU A 155 4.58 -19.81 19.31
N LYS A 156 5.22 -19.68 18.15
CA LYS A 156 6.50 -19.00 18.01
C LYS A 156 6.27 -17.51 17.76
N GLN A 157 7.31 -16.72 17.97
CA GLN A 157 7.30 -15.31 17.59
C GLN A 157 7.27 -15.23 16.06
N ALA A 158 6.17 -14.74 15.52
CA ALA A 158 5.96 -14.57 14.09
C ALA A 158 4.95 -13.43 13.83
N PRO A 159 5.07 -12.73 12.69
CA PRO A 159 4.15 -11.67 12.34
C PRO A 159 2.77 -12.24 11.98
N SER A 160 1.76 -11.39 12.14
CA SER A 160 0.38 -11.60 11.68
C SER A 160 -0.01 -10.50 10.69
N CYS A 161 -1.23 -10.54 10.16
CA CYS A 161 -1.72 -9.59 9.15
C CYS A 161 -1.58 -8.13 9.61
N ASP A 162 -1.91 -7.87 10.89
CA ASP A 162 -1.85 -6.56 11.54
C ASP A 162 -0.43 -6.09 11.87
N THR A 163 0.56 -6.99 11.83
CA THR A 163 1.98 -6.61 11.97
C THR A 163 2.46 -5.79 10.78
N CYS A 164 2.02 -6.16 9.58
CA CYS A 164 2.41 -5.45 8.36
C CYS A 164 1.39 -4.39 7.94
N HIS A 165 0.10 -4.68 8.07
CA HIS A 165 -0.94 -3.80 7.52
C HIS A 165 -1.46 -2.72 8.47
N MET A 166 -0.93 -2.62 9.69
CA MET A 166 -1.34 -1.69 10.76
C MET A 166 -2.87 -1.68 10.99
N PRO A 167 -3.36 -2.12 12.17
CA PRO A 167 -4.79 -2.09 12.43
C PRO A 167 -5.33 -0.66 12.38
N HIS A 168 -6.61 -0.54 12.04
CA HIS A 168 -7.35 0.72 11.90
C HIS A 168 -6.94 1.60 10.72
N GLU A 169 -5.65 1.83 10.42
CA GLU A 169 -5.25 2.55 9.20
C GLU A 169 -5.39 1.68 7.94
N PHE A 170 -5.10 0.37 8.07
CA PHE A 170 -5.10 -0.62 6.98
C PHE A 170 -4.42 -0.11 5.71
N LYS A 171 -3.15 0.22 5.86
CA LYS A 171 -2.32 0.73 4.77
C LYS A 171 -1.72 -0.43 3.99
N VAL A 172 -1.87 -0.38 2.67
CA VAL A 172 -1.04 -1.20 1.77
C VAL A 172 0.31 -0.52 1.66
N LEU A 173 1.36 -1.20 2.11
CA LEU A 173 2.72 -0.66 2.14
C LEU A 173 3.31 -0.58 0.72
N ASN A 174 4.13 0.44 0.49
CA ASN A 174 4.96 0.53 -0.72
C ASN A 174 6.31 -0.18 -0.53
N ALA A 175 7.09 -0.31 -1.61
CA ALA A 175 8.38 -1.01 -1.63
C ALA A 175 9.35 -0.56 -0.52
N SER A 176 9.53 0.76 -0.36
CA SER A 176 10.44 1.32 0.65
C SER A 176 9.96 1.02 2.07
N GLN A 177 8.65 1.06 2.31
CA GLN A 177 8.08 0.73 3.62
C GLN A 177 8.24 -0.76 3.97
N PHE A 178 8.23 -1.66 2.97
CA PHE A 178 8.49 -3.07 3.20
C PHE A 178 9.92 -3.33 3.67
N GLN A 179 10.92 -2.63 3.11
CA GLN A 179 12.32 -2.83 3.50
C GLN A 179 12.53 -2.62 5.00
N ASP A 180 12.07 -1.48 5.53
CA ASP A 180 12.24 -1.14 6.95
C ASP A 180 11.46 -2.11 7.84
N LEU A 181 10.22 -2.45 7.45
CA LEU A 181 9.38 -3.36 8.19
C LEU A 181 9.97 -4.77 8.26
N CYS A 182 10.40 -5.33 7.13
CA CYS A 182 10.98 -6.67 7.08
C CYS A 182 12.26 -6.72 7.92
N SER A 183 13.11 -5.68 7.84
CA SER A 183 14.38 -5.60 8.55
C SER A 183 14.24 -5.58 10.08
N SER A 184 13.05 -5.22 10.60
CA SER A 184 12.77 -5.28 12.05
C SER A 184 12.91 -6.69 12.63
N CYS A 185 12.64 -7.72 11.83
CA CYS A 185 12.77 -9.12 12.22
C CYS A 185 13.85 -9.85 11.43
N HIS A 186 13.97 -9.57 10.13
CA HIS A 186 14.92 -10.19 9.24
C HIS A 186 16.26 -9.49 9.25
N ASN A 187 17.10 -9.83 10.22
CA ASN A 187 18.41 -9.22 10.40
C ASN A 187 19.41 -10.21 11.02
N ILE A 188 20.68 -9.80 11.01
CA ILE A 188 21.81 -10.60 11.49
C ILE A 188 21.70 -10.84 13.01
N ASP A 189 21.22 -9.85 13.76
CA ASP A 189 21.14 -9.90 15.22
C ASP A 189 20.11 -10.95 15.70
N MET A 190 18.95 -10.98 15.05
CA MET A 190 17.90 -11.96 15.32
C MET A 190 18.19 -13.31 14.65
N LYS A 191 19.15 -13.38 13.72
CA LYS A 191 19.52 -14.57 12.95
C LYS A 191 18.35 -15.16 12.16
N ILE A 192 17.49 -14.30 11.64
CA ILE A 192 16.32 -14.68 10.83
C ILE A 192 16.56 -14.18 9.41
N ALA A 193 17.01 -15.06 8.51
CA ALA A 193 17.12 -14.83 7.06
C ALA A 193 17.36 -13.36 6.65
N PRO A 194 18.54 -12.77 6.98
CA PRO A 194 18.83 -11.34 6.79
C PRO A 194 18.79 -10.87 5.33
N GLU A 195 18.83 -11.79 4.38
CA GLU A 195 18.74 -11.52 2.94
C GLU A 195 17.32 -11.18 2.44
N ILE A 196 16.29 -11.50 3.23
CA ILE A 196 14.88 -11.38 2.82
C ILE A 196 14.44 -9.93 2.52
N PRO A 197 14.80 -8.89 3.31
CA PRO A 197 14.39 -7.52 3.01
C PRO A 197 14.85 -7.05 1.62
N GLU A 198 16.08 -7.36 1.23
CA GLU A 198 16.60 -7.01 -0.10
C GLU A 198 15.85 -7.76 -1.22
N GLN A 199 15.58 -9.05 -1.02
CA GLN A 199 14.81 -9.85 -1.99
C GLN A 199 13.36 -9.37 -2.12
N ALA A 200 12.74 -8.96 -1.01
CA ALA A 200 11.39 -8.42 -1.01
C ALA A 200 11.31 -7.11 -1.80
N VAL A 201 12.27 -6.21 -1.64
CA VAL A 201 12.36 -4.97 -2.44
C VAL A 201 12.48 -5.30 -3.94
N LYS A 202 13.38 -6.21 -4.32
CA LYS A 202 13.53 -6.65 -5.72
C LYS A 202 12.24 -7.23 -6.30
N ALA A 203 11.51 -8.02 -5.50
CA ALA A 203 10.23 -8.58 -5.91
C ALA A 203 9.18 -7.48 -6.18
N ILE A 204 9.09 -6.47 -5.31
CA ILE A 204 8.18 -5.34 -5.53
C ILE A 204 8.61 -4.49 -6.73
N ASP A 205 9.91 -4.23 -6.91
CA ASP A 205 10.41 -3.50 -8.07
C ASP A 205 10.08 -4.22 -9.38
N ASN A 206 10.14 -5.55 -9.40
CA ASN A 206 9.69 -6.34 -10.54
C ASN A 206 8.18 -6.17 -10.82
N ALA A 207 7.35 -6.07 -9.77
CA ALA A 207 5.91 -5.83 -9.93
C ALA A 207 5.63 -4.42 -10.47
N GLU A 208 6.39 -3.41 -10.05
CA GLU A 208 6.31 -2.06 -10.61
C GLU A 208 6.80 -2.01 -12.07
N MET A 209 7.86 -2.77 -12.40
CA MET A 209 8.29 -2.95 -13.78
C MET A 209 7.17 -3.54 -14.64
N LEU A 210 6.49 -4.60 -14.18
CA LEU A 210 5.34 -5.18 -14.87
C LEU A 210 4.25 -4.12 -15.13
N LYS A 211 3.88 -3.33 -14.12
CA LYS A 211 2.89 -2.25 -14.27
C LYS A 211 3.30 -1.25 -15.35
N ASN A 212 4.56 -0.87 -15.39
CA ASN A 212 5.07 0.05 -16.41
C ASN A 212 5.03 -0.56 -17.82
N GLU A 213 5.42 -1.83 -17.97
CA GLU A 213 5.39 -2.54 -19.25
C GLU A 213 3.96 -2.73 -19.77
N ILE A 214 3.01 -3.01 -18.88
CA ILE A 214 1.56 -3.06 -19.19
C ILE A 214 1.08 -1.70 -19.70
N ARG A 215 1.47 -0.59 -19.05
CA ARG A 215 1.09 0.76 -19.48
C ARG A 215 1.62 1.06 -20.88
N ILE A 216 2.88 0.73 -21.16
CA ILE A 216 3.48 0.91 -22.49
C ILE A 216 2.74 0.07 -23.54
N ALA A 217 2.40 -1.19 -23.22
CA ALA A 217 1.64 -2.07 -24.10
C ALA A 217 0.25 -1.50 -24.41
N ASP A 218 -0.46 -1.03 -23.40
CA ASP A 218 -1.79 -0.42 -23.55
C ASP A 218 -1.75 0.84 -24.43
N ASP A 219 -0.77 1.73 -24.20
CA ASP A 219 -0.55 2.93 -25.03
C ASP A 219 -0.24 2.55 -26.50
N ALA A 220 0.58 1.52 -26.72
CA ALA A 220 0.92 1.02 -28.05
C ALA A 220 -0.30 0.49 -28.79
N ILE A 221 -1.11 -0.32 -28.11
CA ILE A 221 -2.33 -0.90 -28.66
C ILE A 221 -3.33 0.21 -29.00
N LYS A 222 -3.49 1.21 -28.14
CA LYS A 222 -4.36 2.38 -28.42
C LYS A 222 -3.92 3.13 -29.68
N GLN A 223 -2.62 3.36 -29.85
CA GLN A 223 -2.08 4.00 -31.06
C GLN A 223 -2.26 3.14 -32.31
N ALA A 224 -2.01 1.83 -32.23
CA ALA A 224 -2.20 0.91 -33.34
C ALA A 224 -3.69 0.82 -33.76
N LYS A 225 -4.63 0.82 -32.81
CA LYS A 225 -6.08 0.91 -33.08
C LYS A 225 -6.43 2.20 -33.84
N GLN A 226 -5.87 3.35 -33.45
CA GLN A 226 -6.09 4.62 -34.14
C GLN A 226 -5.56 4.63 -35.58
N GLN A 227 -4.53 3.83 -35.86
CA GLN A 227 -3.96 3.64 -37.19
C GLN A 227 -4.71 2.59 -38.03
N GLY A 228 -5.80 2.01 -37.51
CA GLY A 228 -6.58 0.98 -38.20
C GLY A 228 -5.88 -0.38 -38.32
N LYS A 229 -4.86 -0.65 -37.49
CA LYS A 229 -4.16 -1.94 -37.46
C LYS A 229 -4.98 -2.98 -36.68
N ASP A 230 -4.89 -4.24 -37.09
CA ASP A 230 -5.36 -5.35 -36.27
C ASP A 230 -4.46 -5.51 -35.04
N VAL A 231 -5.07 -5.51 -33.86
CA VAL A 231 -4.40 -5.60 -32.56
C VAL A 231 -4.90 -6.78 -31.74
N THR A 232 -5.65 -7.71 -32.35
CA THR A 232 -6.29 -8.83 -31.64
C THR A 232 -5.27 -9.67 -30.89
N ALA A 233 -4.12 -9.98 -31.52
CA ALA A 233 -3.03 -10.70 -30.89
C ALA A 233 -2.44 -9.90 -29.71
N ALA A 234 -2.12 -8.62 -29.93
CA ALA A 234 -1.55 -7.74 -28.91
C ALA A 234 -2.47 -7.61 -27.68
N GLN A 235 -3.78 -7.50 -27.90
CA GLN A 235 -4.77 -7.40 -26.83
C GLN A 235 -4.80 -8.68 -25.98
N LYS A 236 -4.75 -9.87 -26.58
CA LYS A 236 -4.71 -11.15 -25.85
C LYS A 236 -3.49 -11.26 -24.94
N GLU A 237 -2.33 -10.80 -25.42
CA GLU A 237 -1.09 -10.78 -24.64
C GLU A 237 -1.18 -9.76 -23.49
N LEU A 238 -1.74 -8.57 -23.75
CA LEU A 238 -2.01 -7.57 -22.71
C LEU A 238 -2.96 -8.11 -21.63
N ASP A 239 -4.03 -8.79 -22.03
CA ASP A 239 -5.00 -9.37 -21.09
C ASP A 239 -4.34 -10.42 -20.18
N SER A 240 -3.38 -11.19 -20.71
CA SER A 240 -2.59 -12.15 -19.92
C SER A 240 -1.68 -11.46 -18.91
N ALA A 241 -1.03 -10.36 -19.30
CA ALA A 241 -0.22 -9.56 -18.38
C ALA A 241 -1.08 -8.89 -17.29
N LEU A 242 -2.26 -8.37 -17.65
CA LEU A 242 -3.23 -7.78 -16.72
C LEU A 242 -3.72 -8.80 -15.69
N ALA A 243 -4.06 -10.02 -16.13
CA ALA A 243 -4.48 -11.10 -15.24
C ALA A 243 -3.39 -11.46 -14.21
N ILE A 244 -2.12 -11.50 -14.64
CA ILE A 244 -0.99 -11.72 -13.74
C ILE A 244 -0.88 -10.58 -12.72
N ARG A 245 -0.86 -9.32 -13.19
CA ARG A 245 -0.78 -8.13 -12.33
C ARG A 245 -1.87 -8.12 -11.26
N ASP A 246 -3.10 -8.44 -11.65
CA ASP A 246 -4.27 -8.40 -10.77
C ASP A 246 -4.23 -9.50 -9.70
N ASN A 247 -3.55 -10.61 -9.98
CA ASN A 247 -3.35 -11.70 -9.02
C ASN A 247 -2.10 -11.52 -8.12
N LEU A 248 -1.17 -10.60 -8.46
CA LEU A 248 0.05 -10.39 -7.66
C LEU A 248 -0.22 -10.04 -6.19
N PRO A 249 -1.20 -9.19 -5.82
CA PRO A 249 -1.48 -8.91 -4.42
C PRO A 249 -1.82 -10.16 -3.61
N ILE A 250 -2.59 -11.10 -4.17
CA ILE A 250 -2.92 -12.38 -3.53
C ILE A 250 -1.64 -13.22 -3.40
N LEU A 251 -0.90 -13.38 -4.51
CA LEU A 251 0.34 -14.18 -4.53
C LEU A 251 1.40 -13.68 -3.54
N TRP A 252 1.51 -12.36 -3.35
CA TRP A 252 2.46 -11.74 -2.41
C TRP A 252 2.31 -12.28 -0.99
N HIS A 253 1.08 -12.56 -0.56
CA HIS A 253 0.79 -13.04 0.80
C HIS A 253 1.31 -14.46 1.08
N SER A 254 1.76 -15.20 0.06
CA SER A 254 2.42 -16.48 0.24
C SER A 254 3.87 -16.33 0.75
N PHE A 255 4.46 -15.14 0.60
CA PHE A 255 5.87 -14.84 0.90
C PHE A 255 6.87 -15.80 0.21
N ASN A 256 6.46 -16.41 -0.91
CA ASN A 256 7.34 -17.23 -1.76
C ASN A 256 7.97 -16.33 -2.82
N LEU A 257 9.06 -15.65 -2.46
CA LEU A 257 9.74 -14.68 -3.33
C LEU A 257 10.21 -15.28 -4.67
N PRO A 258 10.78 -16.51 -4.72
CA PRO A 258 11.13 -17.14 -6.01
C PRO A 258 9.93 -17.33 -6.94
N ASN A 259 8.80 -17.81 -6.41
CA ASN A 259 7.59 -17.98 -7.22
C ASN A 259 7.01 -16.64 -7.66
N PHE A 260 6.96 -15.65 -6.76
CA PHE A 260 6.50 -14.30 -7.07
C PHE A 260 7.32 -13.65 -8.19
N GLN A 261 8.65 -13.78 -8.12
CA GLN A 261 9.56 -13.30 -9.15
C GLN A 261 9.26 -13.95 -10.51
N ASN A 262 9.19 -15.29 -10.57
CA ASN A 262 8.91 -16.02 -11.81
C ASN A 262 7.57 -15.60 -12.44
N VAL A 263 6.49 -15.55 -11.64
CA VAL A 263 5.17 -15.13 -12.12
C VAL A 263 5.21 -13.70 -12.68
N THR A 264 5.89 -12.79 -11.99
CA THR A 264 6.01 -11.39 -12.41
C THR A 264 6.84 -11.24 -13.69
N GLU A 265 7.95 -11.97 -13.81
CA GLU A 265 8.78 -12.00 -15.02
C GLU A 265 8.00 -12.52 -16.23
N ASN A 266 7.18 -13.55 -16.07
CA ASN A 266 6.29 -14.03 -17.13
C ASN A 266 5.27 -12.96 -17.55
N GLY A 267 4.72 -12.21 -16.58
CA GLY A 267 3.85 -11.06 -16.88
C GLY A 267 4.55 -10.00 -17.75
N VAL A 268 5.82 -9.72 -17.47
CA VAL A 268 6.63 -8.76 -18.22
C VAL A 268 6.87 -9.25 -19.65
N VAL A 269 7.10 -10.55 -19.82
CA VAL A 269 7.21 -11.18 -21.15
C VAL A 269 5.93 -10.99 -21.95
N PHE A 270 4.76 -11.24 -21.35
CA PHE A 270 3.46 -10.99 -22.00
C PHE A 270 3.26 -9.53 -22.39
N ALA A 271 3.58 -8.59 -21.48
CA ALA A 271 3.45 -7.17 -21.76
C ALA A 271 4.36 -6.70 -22.91
N ARG A 272 5.62 -7.15 -22.94
CA ARG A 272 6.56 -6.83 -24.03
C ARG A 272 6.17 -7.48 -25.36
N LYS A 273 5.58 -8.68 -25.30
CA LYS A 273 5.02 -9.32 -26.49
C LYS A 273 3.84 -8.52 -27.04
N ALA A 274 2.94 -8.05 -26.18
CA ALA A 274 1.85 -7.15 -26.56
C ALA A 274 2.34 -5.86 -27.24
N GLN A 275 3.41 -5.25 -26.73
CA GLN A 275 4.04 -4.09 -27.37
C GLN A 275 4.56 -4.42 -28.78
N THR A 276 5.25 -5.56 -28.92
CA THR A 276 5.80 -6.01 -30.20
C THR A 276 4.69 -6.29 -31.22
N ASP A 277 3.63 -6.98 -30.79
CA ASP A 277 2.47 -7.32 -31.63
C ASP A 277 1.64 -6.07 -31.99
N ALA A 278 1.75 -4.98 -31.21
CA ALA A 278 1.19 -3.67 -31.55
C ALA A 278 2.08 -2.84 -32.50
N GLY A 279 3.29 -3.33 -32.82
CA GLY A 279 4.22 -2.70 -33.74
C GLY A 279 5.24 -1.75 -33.10
N LEU A 280 5.43 -1.79 -31.78
CA LEU A 280 6.57 -1.15 -31.14
C LEU A 280 7.83 -2.01 -31.28
N PRO A 281 9.00 -1.43 -31.64
CA PRO A 281 10.26 -2.16 -31.62
C PRO A 281 10.60 -2.61 -30.20
N GLN A 282 11.14 -3.81 -30.02
CA GLN A 282 11.68 -4.22 -28.72
C GLN A 282 12.83 -3.30 -28.32
N THR A 283 12.70 -2.61 -27.19
CA THR A 283 13.85 -2.01 -26.53
C THR A 283 14.67 -3.14 -25.91
N LYS A 284 15.94 -3.28 -26.31
CA LYS A 284 16.88 -4.21 -25.64
C LYS A 284 16.84 -3.98 -24.13
N PRO A 285 16.95 -5.03 -23.30
CA PRO A 285 17.08 -4.85 -21.85
C PRO A 285 18.22 -3.87 -21.56
N SER A 286 17.93 -2.86 -20.74
CA SER A 286 18.98 -2.05 -20.13
C SER A 286 19.73 -2.97 -19.16
N THR A 287 20.81 -3.60 -19.63
CA THR A 287 21.85 -4.10 -18.74
C THR A 287 22.29 -2.92 -17.89
N PRO A 288 22.31 -2.99 -16.54
CA PRO A 288 22.89 -1.94 -15.71
C PRO A 288 24.35 -1.79 -16.12
N GLY A 289 24.62 -0.80 -16.99
CA GLY A 289 25.94 -0.59 -17.55
C GLY A 289 26.87 -0.12 -16.44
N PHE A 290 28.04 -0.73 -16.38
CA PHE A 290 29.26 -0.27 -15.70
C PHE A 290 29.67 1.13 -16.20
N GLY A 291 28.84 2.14 -15.94
CA GLY A 291 28.99 3.52 -16.42
C GLY A 291 29.70 4.45 -15.42
N THR A 292 30.47 3.92 -14.47
CA THR A 292 31.11 4.73 -13.42
C THR A 292 32.63 4.54 -13.29
N ILE A 293 33.30 3.79 -14.18
CA ILE A 293 34.76 3.58 -14.08
C ILE A 293 35.59 4.51 -15.00
N LEU A 294 34.97 5.29 -15.88
CA LEU A 294 35.71 6.19 -16.79
C LEU A 294 35.87 7.64 -16.30
N SER A 295 35.40 7.98 -15.09
CA SER A 295 35.46 9.36 -14.58
C SER A 295 36.68 9.66 -13.71
N LEU A 296 37.33 8.65 -13.14
CA LEU A 296 38.44 8.85 -12.19
C LEU A 296 39.80 9.08 -12.86
N THR A 297 40.02 8.53 -14.06
CA THR A 297 41.26 8.77 -14.82
C THR A 297 41.33 10.20 -15.37
N GLY A 298 40.20 10.74 -15.83
CA GLY A 298 40.12 12.12 -16.33
C GLY A 298 40.40 13.18 -15.25
N ILE A 299 39.93 12.96 -14.01
CA ILE A 299 40.13 13.90 -12.90
C ILE A 299 41.61 13.90 -12.46
N ILE A 300 42.27 12.74 -12.44
CA ILE A 300 43.70 12.64 -12.10
C ILE A 300 44.58 13.32 -13.17
N SER A 301 44.26 13.17 -14.45
CA SER A 301 45.01 13.82 -15.53
C SER A 301 44.90 15.35 -15.49
N ILE A 302 43.72 15.89 -15.16
CA ILE A 302 43.51 17.33 -15.01
C ILE A 302 44.25 17.87 -13.76
N TYR A 303 44.22 17.13 -12.65
CA TYR A 303 44.94 17.50 -11.43
C TYR A 303 46.47 17.53 -11.64
N LEU A 304 47.02 16.59 -12.40
CA LEU A 304 48.46 16.54 -12.70
C LEU A 304 48.91 17.64 -13.68
N LEU A 305 48.04 18.11 -14.57
CA LEU A 305 48.34 19.21 -15.49
C LEU A 305 48.30 20.58 -14.81
N ILE A 306 47.43 20.78 -13.81
CA ILE A 306 47.35 22.05 -13.05
C ILE A 306 48.55 22.20 -12.09
N ARG A 307 49.10 21.12 -11.56
CA ARG A 307 50.25 21.16 -10.62
C ARG A 307 51.62 21.39 -11.30
N ARG A 308 51.70 21.33 -12.64
CA ARG A 308 52.95 21.50 -13.41
C ARG A 308 53.11 22.90 -14.04
N ARG A 309 52.29 23.88 -13.64
CA ARG A 309 52.51 25.31 -13.95
C ARG A 309 52.92 26.07 -12.71
#